data_AF-A0A7V0M046-F1
#
_entry.id   AF-A0A7V0M046-F1
#
_cell.length_a   1.000
_cell.length_b   1.000
_cell.length_c   1.000
_cell.angle_alpha   90.00
_cell.angle_beta   90.00
_cell.angle_gamma   90.00
#
_symmetry.space_group_name_H-M   'P 1'
#
loop_
_entity.id
_entity.type
_entity.pdbx_description
1 polymer ?
#
loop_
_entity_poly.entity_id
_entity_poly.type
_entity_poly.pdbx_seq_one_letter_code
_entity_poly.pdbx_strand_id
1 'polypeptide(L)'
;MIDNVVPQAKEVIAVQPNNPRALTSSKLAEEIQKRNVPVQAAGTVKMGFAVFRKRARDDDILVITGSSYSVSDALLELVKM
;
A
#
# COMPACT_ATOMS: atom_id res chain seq x y z
N MET A 1 -3.48 -12.19 5.00
CA MET A 1 -2.59 -11.02 5.22
C MET A 1 -3.37 -9.85 5.78
N ILE A 2 -4.50 -9.48 5.16
CA ILE A 2 -5.36 -8.38 5.64
C ILE A 2 -5.67 -8.54 7.14
N ASP A 3 -6.18 -9.70 7.57
CA ASP A 3 -6.61 -9.89 8.96
C ASP A 3 -5.48 -9.92 10.00
N ASN A 4 -4.22 -10.10 9.57
CA ASN A 4 -3.08 -10.17 10.48
C ASN A 4 -2.27 -8.86 10.52
N VAL A 5 -2.20 -8.15 9.38
CA VAL A 5 -1.35 -6.96 9.22
C VAL A 5 -2.16 -5.67 9.37
N VAL A 6 -3.34 -5.58 8.74
CA VAL A 6 -4.13 -4.34 8.73
C VAL A 6 -4.49 -3.86 10.14
N PRO A 7 -4.91 -4.72 11.09
CA PRO A 7 -5.26 -4.26 12.44
C PRO A 7 -4.10 -3.60 13.21
N GLN A 8 -2.85 -3.80 12.78
CA GLN A 8 -1.66 -3.21 13.40
C GLN A 8 -1.25 -1.89 12.74
N ALA A 9 -1.85 -1.54 11.60
CA ALA A 9 -1.49 -0.35 10.83
C ALA A 9 -2.28 0.88 11.31
N LYS A 10 -1.60 2.01 11.42
CA LYS A 10 -2.23 3.33 11.67
C LYS A 10 -3.11 3.78 10.49
N GLU A 11 -2.63 3.55 9.28
CA GLU A 11 -3.34 3.79 8.03
C GLU A 11 -2.85 2.79 6.97
N VAL A 12 -3.66 2.57 5.93
CA VAL A 12 -3.29 1.70 4.81
C VAL A 12 -3.46 2.46 3.49
N ILE A 13 -2.48 2.30 2.60
CA ILE A 13 -2.56 2.79 1.23
C ILE A 13 -2.71 1.58 0.32
N ALA A 14 -3.90 1.37 -0.23
CA ALA A 14 -4.19 0.30 -1.15
C ALA A 14 -3.68 0.64 -2.56
N VAL A 15 -2.94 -0.28 -3.17
CA VAL A 15 -2.30 -0.11 -4.47
C VAL A 15 -2.59 -1.33 -5.36
N GLN A 16 -2.55 -1.11 -6.66
CA GLN A 16 -2.55 -2.15 -7.68
C GLN A 16 -1.13 -2.22 -8.28
N PRO A 17 -0.36 -3.29 -8.00
CA PRO A 17 0.92 -3.50 -8.67
C PRO A 17 0.72 -3.78 -10.16
N ASN A 18 1.79 -3.63 -10.94
CA ASN A 18 1.78 -3.89 -12.38
C ASN A 18 1.70 -5.40 -12.68
N ASN A 19 0.54 -5.98 -12.40
CA ASN A 19 0.22 -7.39 -12.60
C ASN A 19 -1.25 -7.49 -13.03
N PRO A 20 -1.56 -8.13 -14.18
CA PRO A 20 -2.93 -8.23 -14.68
C PRO A 20 -3.87 -9.04 -13.76
N ARG A 21 -3.33 -9.85 -12.85
CA ARG A 21 -4.09 -10.61 -11.85
C ARG A 21 -4.31 -9.84 -10.54
N ALA A 22 -3.73 -8.64 -10.41
CA ALA A 22 -3.86 -7.87 -9.18
C ALA A 22 -5.29 -7.35 -9.00
N LEU A 23 -5.78 -7.42 -7.76
CA LEU A 23 -7.01 -6.74 -7.38
C LEU A 23 -6.81 -5.22 -7.54
N THR A 24 -7.85 -4.52 -8.01
CA THR A 24 -7.77 -3.06 -8.12
C THR A 24 -7.62 -2.42 -6.75
N SER A 25 -6.90 -1.30 -6.69
CA SER A 25 -6.68 -0.58 -5.42
C SER A 25 -7.99 -0.21 -4.71
N SER A 26 -9.04 0.18 -5.45
CA SER A 26 -10.36 0.49 -4.90
C SER A 26 -11.02 -0.73 -4.25
N LYS A 27 -11.03 -1.89 -4.94
CA LYS A 27 -11.59 -3.12 -4.38
C LYS A 27 -10.80 -3.60 -3.16
N LEU A 28 -9.48 -3.45 -3.17
CA LEU A 28 -8.66 -3.75 -2.00
C LEU A 28 -8.99 -2.82 -0.83
N ALA A 29 -9.20 -1.52 -1.09
CA ALA A 29 -9.60 -0.56 -0.06
C ALA A 29 -10.98 -0.91 0.54
N GLU A 30 -11.96 -1.29 -0.28
CA GLU A 30 -13.27 -1.77 0.19
C GLU A 30 -13.15 -2.97 1.13
N GLU A 31 -12.29 -3.94 0.81
CA GLU A 31 -12.03 -5.09 1.70
C GLU A 31 -11.36 -4.66 3.02
N ILE A 32 -10.38 -3.77 2.96
CA ILE A 32 -9.64 -3.29 4.13
C ILE A 32 -10.53 -2.45 5.04
N GLN A 33 -11.44 -1.65 4.48
CA GLN A 33 -12.33 -0.77 5.23
C GLN A 33 -13.22 -1.53 6.24
N LYS A 34 -13.51 -2.80 5.97
CA LYS A 34 -14.23 -3.71 6.89
C LYS A 34 -13.50 -3.93 8.23
N ARG A 35 -12.22 -3.57 8.34
CA ARG A 35 -11.39 -3.72 9.54
C ARG A 35 -11.28 -2.43 10.38
N ASN A 36 -12.06 -1.39 10.06
CA ASN A 36 -12.07 -0.10 10.78
C ASN A 36 -10.70 0.62 10.85
N VAL A 37 -9.84 0.39 9.84
CA VAL A 37 -8.56 1.09 9.70
C VAL A 37 -8.69 2.12 8.58
N PRO A 38 -8.16 3.35 8.74
CA PRO A 38 -8.14 4.35 7.67
C PRO A 38 -7.45 3.77 6.43
N VAL A 39 -8.14 3.82 5.28
CA VAL A 39 -7.62 3.29 4.03
C VAL A 39 -7.83 4.26 2.88
N GLN A 40 -6.80 4.41 2.04
CA GLN A 40 -6.86 5.19 0.81
C GLN A 40 -6.47 4.33 -0.39
N ALA A 41 -7.30 4.32 -1.43
CA ALA A 41 -6.92 3.76 -2.73
C ALA A 41 -6.05 4.75 -3.50
N ALA A 42 -4.88 4.31 -3.96
CA ALA A 42 -3.91 5.15 -4.68
C ALA A 42 -3.73 4.77 -6.15
N GLY A 43 -4.43 3.76 -6.67
CA GLY A 43 -4.24 3.30 -8.04
C GLY A 43 -2.99 2.45 -8.16
N THR A 44 -1.83 3.08 -8.36
CA THR A 44 -0.54 2.40 -8.61
C THR A 44 0.36 2.39 -7.38
N VAL A 45 1.36 1.50 -7.37
CA VAL A 45 2.40 1.47 -6.32
C VAL A 45 3.15 2.80 -6.24
N LYS A 46 3.51 3.39 -7.38
CA LYS A 46 4.17 4.71 -7.46
C LYS A 46 3.35 5.82 -6.78
N MET A 47 2.06 5.89 -7.08
CA MET A 47 1.19 6.88 -6.46
C MET A 47 1.05 6.63 -4.95
N GLY A 48 0.91 5.37 -4.52
CA GLY A 48 0.85 5.04 -3.10
C GLY A 48 2.14 5.40 -2.35
N PHE A 49 3.29 5.15 -2.96
CA PHE A 49 4.59 5.54 -2.42
C PHE A 49 4.72 7.06 -2.26
N ALA A 50 4.25 7.83 -3.25
CA ALA A 50 4.22 9.29 -3.16
C ALA A 50 3.29 9.81 -2.05
N VAL A 51 2.16 9.14 -1.81
CA VAL A 51 1.25 9.47 -0.68
C VAL A 51 1.95 9.23 0.65
N PHE A 52 2.59 8.06 0.83
CA PHE A 52 3.34 7.75 2.04
C PHE A 52 4.45 8.78 2.28
N ARG A 53 5.28 9.07 1.27
CA ARG A 53 6.39 10.04 1.37
C ARG A 53 5.96 11.44 1.82
N LYS A 54 4.75 11.86 1.47
CA LYS A 54 4.20 13.17 1.88
C LYS A 54 3.69 13.19 3.33
N ARG A 55 3.36 12.04 3.90
CA ARG A 55 2.72 11.92 5.22
C ARG A 55 3.64 11.37 6.31
N ALA A 56 4.62 10.57 5.93
CA ALA A 56 5.51 9.89 6.85
C ALA A 56 6.38 10.89 7.62
N ARG A 57 6.54 10.62 8.90
CA ARG A 57 7.52 11.25 9.79
C ARG A 57 8.74 10.34 9.92
N ASP A 58 9.83 10.88 10.47
CA ASP A 58 11.09 10.14 10.62
C ASP A 58 10.99 8.90 11.54
N ASP A 59 9.98 8.85 12.41
CA ASP A 59 9.68 7.75 13.33
C ASP A 59 8.65 6.74 12.79
N ASP A 60 8.07 6.99 11.61
CA ASP A 60 7.05 6.11 11.02
C ASP A 60 7.69 4.91 10.28
N ILE A 61 7.05 3.74 10.37
CA ILE A 61 7.48 2.52 9.67
C ILE A 61 6.65 2.34 8.39
N LEU A 62 7.33 2.25 7.24
CA LEU A 62 6.73 1.82 5.98
C LEU A 62 6.78 0.30 5.83
N VAL A 63 5.62 -0.33 5.66
CA VAL A 63 5.54 -1.75 5.29
C VAL A 63 4.93 -1.88 3.91
N ILE A 64 5.70 -2.44 2.97
CA ILE A 64 5.23 -2.77 1.61
C ILE A 64 5.07 -4.27 1.52
N THR A 65 3.83 -4.73 1.35
CA THR A 65 3.50 -6.15 1.39
C THR A 65 2.31 -6.47 0.48
N GLY A 66 1.87 -7.73 0.45
CA GLY A 66 0.76 -8.18 -0.39
C GLY A 66 1.20 -9.02 -1.59
N SER A 67 2.35 -8.72 -2.19
CA SER A 67 2.83 -9.36 -3.41
C SER A 67 4.29 -9.03 -3.69
N SER A 68 5.05 -9.97 -4.25
CA SER A 68 6.39 -9.70 -4.77
C SER A 68 6.37 -8.62 -5.86
N TYR A 69 5.29 -8.49 -6.64
CA TYR A 69 5.17 -7.40 -7.62
C TYR A 69 5.07 -6.04 -6.93
N SER A 70 4.32 -5.92 -5.83
CA SER A 70 4.22 -4.66 -5.07
C SER A 70 5.57 -4.26 -4.49
N VAL A 71 6.32 -5.25 -3.97
CA VAL A 71 7.67 -5.03 -3.43
C VAL A 71 8.63 -4.60 -4.54
N SER A 72 8.64 -5.30 -5.69
CA SER A 72 9.47 -4.95 -6.84
C SER A 72 9.17 -3.55 -7.38
N ASP A 73 7.89 -3.23 -7.59
CA ASP A 73 7.47 -1.91 -8.07
C ASP A 73 7.91 -0.79 -7.11
N ALA A 74 7.84 -1.04 -5.79
CA ALA A 74 8.29 -0.06 -4.81
C ALA A 74 9.81 0.07 -4.71
N LEU A 75 10.55 -1.04 -4.85
CA LEU A 75 12.02 -1.01 -4.92
C LEU A 75 12.49 -0.15 -6.11
N LEU A 76 11.81 -0.24 -7.25
CA LEU A 76 12.10 0.63 -8.40
C LEU A 76 11.91 2.12 -8.08
N GLU A 77 10.97 2.49 -7.21
CA GLU A 77 10.79 3.88 -6.79
C GLU A 77 11.82 4.31 -5.75
N LEU A 78 12.32 3.39 -4.91
CA LEU A 78 13.40 3.66 -3.95
C LEU A 78 14.76 3.86 -4.63
N VAL A 79 15.07 3.08 -5.67
CA VAL A 79 16.39 3.11 -6.34
C VAL A 79 16.54 4.31 -7.30
N LYS A 80 15.42 4.96 -7.69
CA LYS A 80 15.44 6.19 -8.50
C LYS A 80 15.75 7.45 -7.68
N MET A 81 15.98 7.32 -6.38
CA MET A 81 16.38 8.39 -5.47
C MET A 81 17.89 8.57 -5.48
#